data_AF-A0A660RHW7-F1
#
_entry.id   AF-A0A660RHW7-F1
#
_cell.length_a   1.000
_cell.length_b   1.000
_cell.length_c   1.000
_cell.angle_alpha   90.00
_cell.angle_beta   90.00
_cell.angle_gamma   90.00
#
_symmetry.space_group_name_H-M   'P 1'
#
loop_
_entity.id
_entity.type
_entity.pdbx_description
1 polymer ?
#
loop_
_entity_poly.entity_id
_entity_poly.type
_entity_poly.pdbx_seq_one_letter_code
_entity_poly.pdbx_strand_id
1 'polypeptide(L)'
;MALTMREKKKIGLEYSRNYLKARKKEKGRILDNFTEITGYNRNYGSRVLRDRRHSKPTGIKRKKKEKYGEDVRRALERIWSICDCICGKRLKPF
;
A
#
# COMPACT_ATOMS: atom_id res chain seq x y z
N MET A 1 -20.80 -9.91 9.82
CA MET A 1 -20.13 -8.77 10.49
C MET A 1 -18.85 -8.42 9.75
N ALA A 2 -18.64 -7.17 9.38
CA ALA A 2 -17.41 -6.75 8.72
C ALA A 2 -16.30 -6.60 9.78
N LEU A 3 -15.31 -7.50 9.76
CA LEU A 3 -14.11 -7.39 10.59
C LEU A 3 -13.44 -6.02 10.37
N THR A 4 -13.10 -5.34 11.45
CA THR A 4 -12.31 -4.11 11.41
C THR A 4 -10.90 -4.41 10.91
N MET A 5 -10.22 -3.41 10.33
CA MET A 5 -8.85 -3.57 9.83
C MET A 5 -7.85 -3.97 10.94
N ARG A 6 -8.12 -3.63 12.20
CA ARG A 6 -7.31 -4.05 13.36
C ARG A 6 -7.47 -5.56 13.63
N GLU A 7 -8.69 -6.08 13.58
CA GLU A 7 -8.98 -7.50 13.77
C GLU A 7 -8.41 -8.35 12.63
N LYS A 8 -8.62 -7.93 11.37
CA LYS A 8 -7.99 -8.56 10.20
C LYS A 8 -6.46 -8.58 10.34
N LYS A 9 -5.90 -7.54 10.96
CA LYS A 9 -4.46 -7.50 11.24
C LYS A 9 -4.04 -8.47 12.34
N LYS A 10 -4.84 -8.72 13.35
CA LYS A 10 -4.52 -9.69 14.41
C LYS A 10 -4.59 -11.13 13.87
N ILE A 11 -5.67 -11.45 13.16
CA ILE A 11 -5.88 -12.76 12.51
C ILE A 11 -4.72 -13.09 11.57
N GLY A 12 -4.31 -12.15 10.71
CA GLY A 12 -3.18 -12.36 9.81
C GLY A 12 -1.86 -12.64 10.53
N LEU A 13 -1.69 -12.24 11.79
CA LEU A 13 -0.47 -12.46 12.56
C LEU A 13 -0.41 -13.89 13.09
N GLU A 14 -1.53 -14.39 13.59
CA GLU A 14 -1.70 -15.76 14.05
C GLU A 14 -1.55 -16.75 12.89
N TYR A 15 -2.25 -16.51 11.78
CA TYR A 15 -2.18 -17.37 10.60
C TYR A 15 -0.79 -17.39 9.95
N SER A 16 -0.05 -16.26 9.96
CA SER A 16 1.27 -16.18 9.33
C SER A 16 2.28 -17.14 9.96
N ARG A 17 2.25 -17.33 11.29
CA ARG A 17 3.16 -18.26 11.99
C ARG A 17 2.99 -19.70 11.51
N ASN A 18 1.75 -20.15 11.38
CA ASN A 18 1.42 -21.50 10.92
C ASN A 18 1.65 -21.64 9.40
N TYR A 19 1.28 -20.62 8.62
CA TYR A 19 1.47 -20.59 7.17
C TYR A 19 2.95 -20.67 6.76
N LEU A 20 3.85 -20.06 7.53
CA LEU A 20 5.28 -20.09 7.25
C LEU A 20 5.89 -21.48 7.51
N LYS A 21 5.46 -22.17 8.57
CA LYS A 21 5.93 -23.51 8.97
C LYS A 21 5.31 -24.66 8.18
N ALA A 22 4.12 -24.48 7.64
CA ALA A 22 3.36 -25.50 6.93
C ALA A 22 4.00 -26.00 5.62
N ARG A 23 3.69 -27.23 5.19
CA ARG A 23 4.08 -27.78 3.88
C ARG A 23 3.13 -27.29 2.76
N LYS A 24 3.47 -27.51 1.48
CA LYS A 24 2.73 -26.98 0.32
C LYS A 24 1.22 -27.26 0.36
N LYS A 25 0.80 -28.49 0.70
CA LYS A 25 -0.61 -28.87 0.81
C LYS A 25 -1.33 -28.16 1.97
N GLU A 26 -0.67 -28.03 3.11
CA GLU A 26 -1.21 -27.37 4.31
C GLU A 26 -1.31 -25.85 4.12
N LYS A 27 -0.35 -25.24 3.43
CA LYS A 27 -0.41 -23.81 3.08
C LYS A 27 -1.65 -23.46 2.26
N GLY A 28 -2.07 -24.36 1.36
CA GLY A 28 -3.33 -24.20 0.61
C GLY A 28 -4.52 -24.07 1.54
N ARG A 29 -4.70 -25.04 2.45
CA ARG A 29 -5.79 -25.06 3.44
C ARG A 29 -5.79 -23.85 4.37
N ILE A 30 -4.61 -23.47 4.88
CA ILE A 30 -4.47 -22.29 5.74
C ILE A 30 -4.86 -21.01 4.99
N LEU A 31 -4.52 -20.93 3.69
CA LEU A 31 -4.85 -19.78 2.86
C LEU A 31 -6.35 -19.73 2.53
N ASP A 32 -6.98 -20.88 2.24
CA ASP A 32 -8.43 -20.98 2.01
C ASP A 32 -9.21 -20.43 3.20
N ASN A 33 -8.93 -20.96 4.41
CA ASN A 33 -9.57 -20.52 5.65
C ASN A 33 -9.32 -19.03 5.93
N PHE A 34 -8.10 -18.53 5.65
CA PHE A 34 -7.77 -17.13 5.84
C PHE A 34 -8.57 -16.20 4.90
N THR A 35 -8.73 -16.59 3.64
CA THR A 35 -9.51 -15.82 2.66
C THR A 35 -11.00 -15.79 2.99
N GLU A 36 -11.55 -16.90 3.48
CA GLU A 36 -12.95 -16.99 3.91
C GLU A 36 -13.24 -16.08 5.10
N ILE A 37 -12.36 -16.06 6.10
CA ILE A 37 -12.51 -15.21 7.29
C ILE A 37 -12.33 -13.72 6.96
N THR A 38 -11.27 -13.37 6.22
CA THR A 38 -10.91 -11.95 6.01
C THR A 38 -11.59 -11.28 4.82
N GLY A 39 -12.17 -12.09 3.91
CA GLY A 39 -12.70 -11.63 2.63
C GLY A 39 -11.62 -11.13 1.67
N TYR A 40 -10.34 -11.45 1.91
CA TYR A 40 -9.26 -11.09 1.01
C TYR A 40 -9.21 -12.02 -0.19
N ASN A 41 -8.77 -11.51 -1.33
CA ASN A 41 -8.45 -12.37 -2.46
C ASN A 41 -7.24 -13.26 -2.12
N ARG A 42 -7.16 -14.43 -2.75
CA ARG A 42 -6.12 -15.44 -2.49
C ARG A 42 -4.71 -14.89 -2.67
N ASN A 43 -4.51 -14.07 -3.69
CA ASN A 43 -3.20 -13.50 -4.01
C ASN A 43 -2.72 -12.54 -2.89
N TYR A 44 -3.55 -11.57 -2.52
CA TYR A 44 -3.32 -10.63 -1.44
C TYR A 44 -3.17 -11.35 -0.10
N GLY A 45 -4.00 -12.35 0.18
CA GLY A 45 -3.88 -13.14 1.41
C GLY A 45 -2.54 -13.87 1.51
N SER A 46 -2.09 -14.50 0.42
CA SER A 46 -0.78 -15.17 0.39
C SER A 46 0.38 -14.19 0.62
N ARG A 47 0.27 -12.97 0.06
CA ARG A 47 1.24 -11.91 0.24
C ARG A 47 1.25 -11.42 1.69
N VAL A 48 0.09 -11.15 2.27
CA VAL A 48 -0.05 -10.72 3.66
C VAL A 48 0.56 -11.75 4.62
N LEU A 49 0.31 -13.05 4.41
CA LEU A 49 0.85 -14.11 5.26
C LEU A 49 2.38 -14.28 5.11
N ARG A 50 2.94 -14.00 3.92
CA ARG A 50 4.40 -14.04 3.64
C ARG A 50 5.15 -12.80 4.14
N ASP A 51 4.66 -11.61 3.83
CA ASP A 51 5.34 -10.33 4.08
C ASP A 51 5.29 -9.88 5.55
N ARG A 52 4.40 -10.46 6.37
CA ARG A 52 4.23 -10.05 7.77
C ARG A 52 5.46 -10.21 8.66
N ARG A 53 6.41 -11.07 8.29
CA ARG A 53 7.72 -11.19 8.97
C ARG A 53 8.72 -10.11 8.50
N HIS A 54 8.48 -9.51 7.33
CA HIS A 54 9.38 -8.57 6.65
C HIS A 54 8.84 -7.14 6.63
N SER A 55 8.02 -6.73 7.61
CA SER A 55 7.39 -5.40 7.67
C SER A 55 8.35 -4.23 7.92
N LYS A 56 9.64 -4.34 7.57
CA LYS A 56 10.44 -3.16 7.27
C LYS A 56 10.27 -2.93 5.77
N PRO A 57 9.79 -1.75 5.30
CA PRO A 57 9.96 -1.41 3.90
C PRO A 57 11.47 -1.44 3.61
N THR A 58 11.96 -2.54 3.05
CA THR A 58 13.38 -2.78 2.77
C THR A 58 13.87 -2.01 1.55
N GLY A 59 12.99 -1.25 0.90
CA GLY A 59 13.35 -0.35 -0.17
C GLY A 59 13.30 1.09 0.31
N ILE A 60 14.46 1.76 0.34
CA ILE A 60 14.50 3.21 0.14
C ILE A 60 13.68 3.47 -1.12
N LYS A 61 12.51 4.10 -1.01
CA LYS A 61 11.74 4.50 -2.19
C LYS A 61 12.66 5.38 -3.01
N ARG A 62 13.14 4.85 -4.14
CA ARG A 62 13.98 5.63 -5.06
C ARG A 62 13.20 6.88 -5.40
N LYS A 63 13.70 8.04 -4.99
CA LYS A 63 13.13 9.32 -5.41
C LYS A 63 13.25 9.34 -6.93
N LYS A 64 12.11 9.52 -7.61
CA LYS A 64 12.10 9.75 -9.05
C LYS A 64 12.95 10.99 -9.32
N LYS A 65 13.78 10.97 -10.36
CA LYS A 65 14.51 12.17 -10.79
C LYS A 65 13.50 13.28 -11.07
N GLU A 66 13.70 14.43 -10.46
CA GLU A 66 12.88 15.61 -10.70
C GLU A 66 13.13 16.07 -12.14
N LYS A 67 12.06 16.22 -12.94
CA LYS A 67 12.15 16.65 -14.35
C LYS A 67 12.39 18.16 -14.47
N TYR A 68 11.91 18.91 -13.49
CA TYR A 68 12.01 20.35 -13.43
C TYR A 68 12.77 20.71 -12.15
N GLY A 69 13.85 21.47 -12.30
CA GLY A 69 14.66 21.93 -11.18
C GLY A 69 14.06 23.12 -10.45
N GLU A 70 14.83 23.63 -9.48
CA GLU A 70 14.44 24.74 -8.63
C GLU A 70 14.10 26.02 -9.42
N ASP A 71 14.79 26.29 -10.53
CA ASP A 71 14.55 27.49 -11.35
C ASP A 71 13.13 27.53 -11.91
N VAL A 72 12.65 26.39 -12.41
CA VAL A 72 11.28 26.24 -12.92
C VAL A 72 10.27 26.35 -11.78
N ARG A 73 10.60 25.79 -10.61
CA ARG A 73 9.74 25.88 -9.43
C ARG A 73 9.56 27.32 -8.97
N ARG A 74 10.65 28.11 -8.91
CA ARG A 74 10.61 29.54 -8.56
C ARG A 74 9.84 30.38 -9.57
N ALA A 75 10.01 30.11 -10.86
CA ALA A 75 9.22 30.76 -11.90
C ALA A 75 7.72 30.47 -11.73
N LEU A 76 7.36 29.21 -11.45
CA LEU A 76 5.98 28.80 -11.19
C LEU A 76 5.41 29.42 -9.91
N GLU A 77 6.18 29.49 -8.82
CA GLU A 77 5.77 30.15 -7.57
C GLU A 77 5.47 31.64 -7.79
N ARG A 78 6.27 32.32 -8.60
CA ARG A 78 6.05 33.73 -8.96
C ARG A 78 4.77 33.91 -9.78
N ILE A 79 4.57 33.09 -10.81
CA ILE A 79 3.34 33.13 -11.63
C ILE A 79 2.12 32.81 -10.75
N TRP A 80 2.22 31.79 -9.90
CA TRP A 80 1.16 31.40 -8.97
C TRP A 80 0.77 32.53 -8.02
N SER A 81 1.75 33.29 -7.53
CA SER A 81 1.53 34.46 -6.68
C SER A 81 0.84 35.61 -7.42
N ILE A 82 1.18 35.82 -8.70
CA ILE A 82 0.52 36.83 -9.56
C ILE A 82 -0.93 36.41 -9.85
N CYS A 83 -1.20 35.12 -9.97
CA CYS A 83 -2.53 34.58 -10.26
C CYS A 83 -3.37 34.31 -8.99
N ASP A 84 -3.15 35.05 -7.90
CA ASP A 84 -3.88 34.92 -6.63
C ASP A 84 -3.97 33.47 -6.11
N CYS A 85 -2.85 32.74 -6.21
CA CYS A 85 -2.73 31.38 -5.72
C CYS A 85 -3.75 30.40 -6.35
N ILE A 86 -4.05 30.56 -7.65
CA ILE A 86 -5.01 29.71 -8.37
C ILE A 86 -4.68 28.21 -8.23
N CYS A 87 -5.69 27.41 -7.89
CA CYS A 87 -5.54 25.96 -7.71
C CYS A 87 -5.82 25.20 -9.00
N GLY A 88 -5.21 24.02 -9.18
CA GLY A 88 -5.34 23.21 -10.41
C GLY A 88 -6.77 22.89 -10.85
N LYS A 89 -7.74 22.92 -9.92
CA LYS A 89 -9.18 22.78 -10.25
C LYS A 89 -9.71 23.91 -11.15
N ARG A 90 -9.17 25.12 -11.02
CA ARG A 90 -9.53 26.29 -11.84
C ARG A 90 -8.75 26.38 -13.16
N LEU A 91 -7.68 25.60 -13.31
CA LEU A 91 -6.84 25.54 -14.50
C LEU A 91 -7.26 24.42 -15.48
N LYS A 92 -8.36 23.72 -15.19
CA LYS A 92 -8.87 22.67 -16.06
C LYS A 92 -9.47 23.31 -17.32
N PRO A 93 -9.04 22.95 -18.54
CA PRO A 93 -9.74 23.37 -19.74
C PRO A 93 -11.16 22.82 -19.74
N PHE A 94 -12.10 23.61 -20.28
CA PHE A 94 -13.51 23.25 -20.41
C PHE A 94 -13.70 22.00 -21.29
#